data_AF-A0A969D4P9-F1
#
_entry.id   AF-A0A969D4P9-F1
#
_cell.length_a   1.000
_cell.length_b   1.000
_cell.length_c   1.000
_cell.angle_alpha   90.00
_cell.angle_beta   90.00
_cell.angle_gamma   90.00
#
_symmetry.space_group_name_H-M   'P 1'
#
loop_
_entity.id
_entity.type
_entity.pdbx_description
1 polymer ?
#
loop_
_entity_poly.entity_id
_entity_poly.type
_entity_poly.pdbx_seq_one_letter_code
_entity_poly.pdbx_strand_id
1 'polypeptide(L)'
;MAAAIAMPLSVQQSPVALHPDEGDDEGAPMTRTDTRTDHYLNPVRGSRAFLPASVHHLVGDAAYSTLKWVNAISQLDLDVIGKLRCDADLRYVYEGPQKPRGAPRKYDGKVYCDDLSR
;
A
#
# COMPACT_ATOMS: atom_id res chain seq x y z
N MET A 1 -22.09 -21.06 18.10
CA MET A 1 -21.29 -21.98 17.27
C MET A 1 -20.54 -21.14 16.25
N ALA A 2 -19.23 -20.98 16.40
CA ALA A 2 -18.40 -20.32 15.39
C ALA A 2 -18.08 -21.34 14.30
N ALA A 3 -18.59 -21.12 13.08
CA ALA A 3 -18.24 -21.94 11.93
C ALA A 3 -16.76 -21.66 11.59
N ALA A 4 -15.92 -22.69 11.65
CA ALA A 4 -14.55 -22.63 11.16
C ALA A 4 -14.59 -22.46 9.64
N ILE A 5 -14.38 -21.24 9.17
CA ILE A 5 -14.24 -20.95 7.75
C ILE A 5 -12.83 -21.42 7.35
N ALA A 6 -12.72 -22.67 6.94
CA ALA A 6 -11.51 -23.20 6.33
C ALA A 6 -11.34 -22.53 4.96
N MET A 7 -10.51 -21.49 4.89
CA MET A 7 -10.04 -20.91 3.63
C MET A 7 -8.83 -21.74 3.19
N PRO A 8 -8.93 -22.62 2.18
CA PRO A 8 -7.73 -23.17 1.56
C PRO A 8 -7.02 -22.02 0.84
N LEU A 9 -6.05 -21.39 1.50
CA LEU A 9 -5.10 -20.49 0.84
C LEU A 9 -4.25 -21.35 -0.10
N SER A 10 -4.73 -21.56 -1.33
CA SER A 10 -3.88 -22.08 -2.40
C SER A 10 -2.83 -21.01 -2.68
N VAL A 11 -1.57 -21.29 -2.34
CA VAL A 11 -0.39 -20.51 -2.76
C VAL A 11 -0.08 -20.90 -4.19
N GLN A 12 -0.98 -20.59 -5.12
CA GLN A 12 -0.62 -20.58 -6.53
C GLN A 12 -0.14 -19.18 -6.85
N GLN A 13 1.16 -19.05 -7.12
CA GLN A 13 1.66 -17.89 -7.84
C GLN A 13 0.92 -17.84 -9.17
N SER A 14 0.09 -16.81 -9.37
CA SER A 14 -0.40 -16.51 -10.72
C SER A 14 0.82 -16.27 -11.60
N PRO A 15 0.96 -16.99 -12.72
CA PRO A 15 2.08 -16.75 -13.63
C PRO A 15 2.05 -15.28 -14.04
N VAL A 16 3.17 -14.60 -13.84
CA VAL A 16 3.39 -13.24 -14.31
C VAL A 16 3.37 -13.30 -15.84
N ALA A 17 2.26 -12.90 -16.44
CA ALA A 17 2.19 -12.63 -17.87
C ALA A 17 2.89 -11.28 -18.10
N LEU A 18 4.21 -11.30 -18.25
CA LEU A 18 4.91 -10.15 -18.79
C LEU A 18 4.43 -10.00 -20.23
N HIS A 19 3.58 -9.01 -20.50
CA HIS A 19 3.41 -8.53 -21.85
C HIS A 19 4.79 -8.04 -22.31
N PRO A 20 5.31 -8.53 -23.46
CA PRO A 20 6.53 -7.97 -24.02
C PRO A 20 6.32 -6.47 -24.22
N ASP A 21 7.35 -5.69 -23.91
CA ASP A 21 7.42 -4.26 -24.18
C ASP A 21 7.46 -4.10 -25.71
N GLU A 22 6.28 -4.12 -26.34
CA GLU A 22 6.12 -3.83 -27.75
C GLU A 22 6.34 -2.32 -27.92
N GLY A 23 7.39 -1.99 -28.68
CA GLY A 23 7.92 -0.63 -28.80
C GLY A 23 6.90 0.42 -29.20
N ASP A 24 7.22 1.66 -28.82
CA ASP A 24 6.43 2.87 -28.98
C ASP A 24 5.77 3.01 -30.37
N ASP A 25 4.49 2.61 -30.48
CA ASP A 25 3.61 2.93 -31.60
C ASP A 25 2.98 4.32 -31.36
N GLU A 26 3.47 5.33 -32.08
CA GLU A 26 2.96 6.70 -32.02
C GLU A 26 1.53 6.79 -32.60
N GLY A 27 0.53 6.50 -31.78
CA GLY A 27 -0.87 6.73 -32.14
C GLY A 27 -1.94 6.07 -31.26
N ALA A 28 -1.59 5.07 -30.46
CA ALA A 28 -2.51 4.41 -29.53
C ALA A 28 -2.56 5.11 -28.16
N PRO A 29 -3.70 5.14 -27.44
CA PRO A 29 -3.71 5.60 -26.06
C PRO A 29 -2.75 4.72 -25.25
N MET A 30 -1.70 5.34 -24.70
CA MET A 30 -0.62 4.70 -23.93
C MET A 30 -1.23 3.68 -22.96
N THR A 31 -1.15 2.39 -23.31
CA THR A 31 -1.63 1.31 -22.46
C THR A 31 -0.68 1.27 -21.27
N ARG A 32 -1.15 1.76 -20.12
CA ARG A 32 -0.30 1.88 -18.93
C ARG A 32 0.20 0.48 -18.55
N THR A 33 1.49 0.23 -18.79
CA THR A 33 2.14 -1.02 -18.40
C THR A 33 1.93 -1.25 -16.91
N ASP A 34 1.35 -2.41 -16.57
CA ASP A 34 1.00 -2.73 -15.20
C ASP A 34 2.27 -2.80 -14.35
N THR A 35 2.34 -2.02 -13.26
CA THR A 35 3.55 -2.04 -12.44
C THR A 35 3.59 -3.31 -11.61
N ARG A 36 4.77 -3.73 -11.17
CA ARG A 36 4.89 -4.88 -10.26
C ARG A 36 4.01 -4.75 -9.01
N THR A 37 3.83 -3.53 -8.50
CA THR A 37 2.94 -3.25 -7.37
C THR A 37 1.47 -3.55 -7.72
N ASP A 38 1.02 -3.21 -8.92
CA ASP A 38 -0.36 -3.48 -9.35
C ASP A 38 -0.64 -4.97 -9.46
N HIS A 39 0.32 -5.72 -10.04
CA HIS A 39 0.22 -7.18 -10.12
C HIS A 39 0.02 -7.82 -8.74
N TYR A 40 0.72 -7.32 -7.69
CA TYR A 40 0.53 -7.81 -6.33
C TYR A 40 -0.77 -7.32 -5.65
N LEU A 41 -1.31 -6.17 -6.06
CA LEU A 41 -2.57 -5.66 -5.53
C LEU A 41 -3.79 -6.44 -6.06
N ASN A 42 -3.72 -6.96 -7.29
CA ASN A 42 -4.84 -7.64 -7.93
C ASN A 42 -5.35 -8.87 -7.15
N PRO A 43 -4.48 -9.79 -6.68
CA PRO A 43 -4.91 -10.88 -5.80
C PRO A 43 -5.55 -10.40 -4.50
N VAL A 44 -4.99 -9.34 -3.88
CA VAL A 44 -5.52 -8.80 -2.62
C VAL A 44 -6.94 -8.26 -2.83
N ARG A 45 -7.15 -7.47 -3.90
CA ARG A 45 -8.47 -6.97 -4.31
C ARG A 45 -9.46 -8.10 -4.56
N GLY A 46 -9.05 -9.12 -5.30
CA GLY A 46 -9.88 -10.30 -5.58
C GLY A 46 -10.23 -11.08 -4.32
N SER A 47 -9.32 -11.13 -3.34
CA SER A 47 -9.53 -11.87 -2.08
C SER A 47 -10.40 -11.14 -1.06
N ARG A 48 -10.52 -9.79 -1.13
CA ARG A 48 -11.12 -8.97 -0.06
C ARG A 48 -12.56 -9.37 0.28
N ALA A 49 -13.36 -9.74 -0.71
CA ALA A 49 -14.75 -10.15 -0.54
C ALA A 49 -14.91 -11.51 0.18
N PHE A 50 -13.87 -12.34 0.15
CA PHE A 50 -13.85 -13.64 0.82
C PHE A 50 -13.32 -13.55 2.25
N LEU A 51 -12.64 -12.46 2.62
CA LEU A 51 -12.13 -12.27 3.97
C LEU A 51 -13.28 -11.94 4.94
N PRO A 52 -13.30 -12.55 6.15
CA PRO A 52 -14.23 -12.18 7.20
C PRO A 52 -14.13 -10.69 7.54
N ALA A 53 -15.24 -10.07 7.91
CA ALA A 53 -15.28 -8.66 8.31
C ALA A 53 -14.38 -8.32 9.52
N SER A 54 -13.99 -9.33 10.32
CA SER A 54 -13.06 -9.18 11.44
C SER A 54 -11.60 -9.04 11.02
N VAL A 55 -11.26 -9.27 9.75
CA VAL A 55 -9.90 -9.11 9.24
C VAL A 55 -9.70 -7.65 8.86
N HIS A 56 -8.96 -6.93 9.70
CA HIS A 56 -8.66 -5.51 9.49
C HIS A 56 -7.22 -5.26 9.03
N HIS A 57 -6.29 -6.17 9.34
CA HIS A 57 -4.87 -5.90 9.16
C HIS A 57 -4.26 -6.80 8.08
N LEU A 58 -3.49 -6.21 7.18
CA LEU A 58 -2.68 -6.89 6.17
C LEU A 58 -1.20 -6.71 6.50
N VAL A 59 -0.49 -7.83 6.66
CA VAL A 59 0.94 -7.81 6.98
C VAL A 59 1.77 -7.91 5.70
N GLY A 60 2.71 -6.97 5.51
CA GLY A 60 3.59 -6.90 4.34
C GLY A 60 5.06 -6.68 4.72
N ASP A 61 5.97 -7.15 3.86
CA ASP A 61 7.39 -6.85 3.98
C ASP A 61 7.73 -5.39 3.59
N ALA A 62 9.02 -5.04 3.65
CA ALA A 62 9.49 -3.70 3.33
C ALA A 62 9.35 -3.31 1.85
N ALA A 63 9.23 -4.26 0.93
CA ALA A 63 9.00 -3.96 -0.48
C ALA A 63 7.60 -3.36 -0.72
N TYR A 64 6.66 -3.63 0.19
CA TYR A 64 5.30 -3.08 0.15
C TYR A 64 5.15 -1.74 0.88
N SER A 65 6.21 -1.18 1.47
CA SER A 65 6.18 0.13 2.14
C SER A 65 6.24 1.30 1.14
N THR A 66 5.39 1.26 0.11
CA THR A 66 5.24 2.33 -0.88
C THR A 66 3.87 2.99 -0.74
N LEU A 67 3.78 4.29 -1.01
CA LEU A 67 2.53 5.03 -0.90
C LEU A 67 1.42 4.44 -1.78
N LYS A 68 1.78 3.97 -2.99
CA LYS A 68 0.84 3.32 -3.91
C LYS A 68 0.21 2.07 -3.30
N TRP A 69 1.03 1.23 -2.68
CA TRP A 69 0.54 0.03 -1.99
C TRP A 69 -0.34 0.39 -0.81
N VAL A 70 0.15 1.22 0.11
CA VAL A 70 -0.58 1.59 1.34
C VAL A 70 -1.93 2.20 1.01
N ASN A 71 -1.98 3.16 0.07
CA ASN A 71 -3.24 3.77 -0.36
C ASN A 71 -4.22 2.75 -0.95
N ALA A 72 -3.72 1.81 -1.76
CA ALA A 72 -4.57 0.80 -2.38
C ALA A 72 -5.14 -0.19 -1.35
N ILE A 73 -4.40 -0.52 -0.29
CA ILE A 73 -4.88 -1.37 0.80
C ILE A 73 -5.87 -0.60 1.69
N SER A 74 -5.60 0.67 2.00
CA SER A 74 -6.54 1.50 2.77
C SER A 74 -7.89 1.69 2.06
N GLN A 75 -7.91 1.72 0.72
CA GLN A 75 -9.16 1.73 -0.07
C GLN A 75 -9.96 0.42 0.03
N LEU A 76 -9.36 -0.66 0.54
CA LEU A 76 -10.03 -1.94 0.81
C LEU A 76 -10.49 -2.06 2.26
N ASP A 77 -10.51 -0.97 3.03
CA ASP A 77 -10.80 -0.95 4.47
C ASP A 77 -9.90 -1.92 5.25
N LEU A 78 -8.61 -1.93 4.90
CA LEU A 78 -7.56 -2.70 5.55
C LEU A 78 -6.41 -1.78 5.98
N ASP A 79 -5.83 -2.09 7.13
CA ASP A 79 -4.65 -1.43 7.70
C ASP A 79 -3.38 -2.22 7.36
N VAL A 80 -2.37 -1.54 6.84
CA VAL A 80 -1.08 -2.17 6.52
C VAL A 80 -0.18 -2.18 7.75
N ILE A 81 0.24 -3.37 8.17
CA ILE A 81 1.31 -3.56 9.14
C ILE A 81 2.54 -4.04 8.37
N GLY A 82 3.66 -3.34 8.48
CA GLY A 82 4.85 -3.76 7.78
C GLY A 82 6.12 -3.11 8.29
N LYS A 83 7.23 -3.59 7.75
CA LYS A 83 8.56 -3.05 8.04
C LYS A 83 8.84 -1.87 7.10
N LEU A 84 9.12 -0.70 7.65
CA LEU A 84 9.62 0.42 6.85
C LEU A 84 11.04 0.14 6.34
N ARG A 85 11.38 0.72 5.18
CA ARG A 85 12.75 0.68 4.68
C ARG A 85 13.69 1.41 5.65
N CYS A 86 14.96 0.97 5.68
CA CYS A 86 15.98 1.60 6.52
C CYS A 86 16.25 3.07 6.16
N ASP A 87 15.95 3.47 4.92
CA ASP A 87 16.14 4.81 4.38
C ASP A 87 14.83 5.62 4.28
N ALA A 88 13.77 5.22 4.99
CA ALA A 88 12.50 5.95 4.98
C ALA A 88 12.65 7.35 5.61
N ASP A 89 12.24 8.40 4.88
CA ASP A 89 12.21 9.78 5.40
C ASP A 89 10.92 10.01 6.21
N LEU A 90 11.01 9.80 7.52
CA LEU A 90 9.87 9.92 8.43
C LEU A 90 9.68 11.36 8.91
N ARG A 91 8.42 11.80 8.96
CA ARG A 91 8.02 13.15 9.41
C ARG A 91 6.83 13.08 10.34
N TYR A 92 6.84 13.89 11.39
CA TYR A 92 5.69 14.06 12.27
C TYR A 92 4.57 14.81 11.54
N VAL A 93 3.33 14.36 11.72
CA VAL A 93 2.15 15.10 11.27
C VAL A 93 2.00 16.36 12.12
N TYR A 94 1.63 17.48 11.49
CA TYR A 94 1.41 18.73 12.22
C TYR A 94 -0.02 18.83 12.73
N GLU A 95 -0.18 18.77 14.05
CA GLU A 95 -1.47 18.87 14.76
C GLU A 95 -1.67 20.23 15.46
N GLY A 96 -0.71 21.15 15.31
CA GLY A 96 -0.74 22.46 15.96
C GLY A 96 -1.63 23.51 15.26
N PRO A 97 -1.68 24.74 15.81
CA PRO A 97 -2.45 25.85 15.24
C PRO A 97 -2.06 26.14 13.78
N GLN A 98 -3.07 26.23 12.90
CA GLN A 98 -2.87 26.50 11.49
C GLN A 98 -2.85 28.00 11.19
N LYS A 99 -2.19 28.38 10.08
CA LYS A 99 -2.19 29.76 9.60
C LYS A 99 -3.59 30.13 9.07
N PRO A 100 -4.07 31.37 9.29
CA PRO A 100 -5.39 31.80 8.81
C PRO A 100 -5.48 31.96 7.29
N ARG A 101 -4.34 32.19 6.60
CA ARG A 101 -4.27 32.30 5.14
C ARG A 101 -3.06 31.53 4.60
N GLY A 102 -3.23 30.90 3.44
CA GLY A 102 -2.22 30.09 2.77
C GLY A 102 -2.42 28.58 2.96
N ALA A 103 -1.52 27.78 2.38
CA ALA A 103 -1.59 26.32 2.48
C ALA A 103 -1.36 25.85 3.93
N PRO A 104 -2.22 24.97 4.47
CA PRO A 104 -2.03 24.39 5.79
C PRO A 104 -0.69 23.65 5.90
N ARG A 105 -0.08 23.74 7.08
CA ARG A 105 1.12 22.98 7.40
C ARG A 105 0.73 21.52 7.61
N LYS A 106 1.38 20.61 6.87
CA LYS A 106 1.13 19.16 6.96
C LYS A 106 2.06 18.44 7.93
N TYR A 107 3.31 18.89 8.05
CA TYR A 107 4.35 18.19 8.82
C TYR A 107 5.01 19.10 9.85
N ASP A 108 5.25 18.57 11.04
CA ASP A 108 5.83 19.29 12.18
C ASP A 108 7.36 19.20 12.23
N GLY A 109 7.96 18.22 11.59
CA GLY A 109 9.41 18.06 11.53
C GLY A 109 9.83 16.66 11.08
N LYS A 110 11.14 16.44 11.00
CA LYS A 110 11.73 15.13 10.72
C LYS A 110 11.76 14.29 11.99
N VAL A 111 11.57 12.98 11.85
CA VAL A 111 11.76 12.01 12.93
C VAL A 111 13.24 11.64 12.98
N TYR A 112 13.84 11.74 14.16
CA TYR A 112 15.18 11.24 14.44
C TYR A 112 15.05 10.06 15.40
N CYS A 113 15.43 8.86 14.96
CA CYS A 113 15.25 7.65 15.76
C CYS A 113 16.12 7.63 17.03
N ASP A 114 17.15 8.46 17.09
CA ASP A 114 18.04 8.60 18.24
C ASP A 114 17.54 9.63 19.28
N ASP A 115 16.54 10.43 18.93
CA ASP A 115 15.94 11.45 19.79
C ASP A 115 14.53 11.04 20.21
N LEU A 116 14.41 10.54 21.44
CA LEU A 116 13.15 10.09 22.06
C LEU A 116 12.54 11.18 22.96
N SER A 117 13.05 12.41 22.95
CA SER A 117 12.52 13.50 23.78
C SER A 117 11.19 14.06 23.31
N ARG A 118 10.72 13.60 22.14
CA ARG A 118 9.56 14.10 21.42
C ARG A 118 8.41 13.11 21.42
#